data_AF-A0A0C2C1U4-F1
#
_entry.id   AF-A0A0C2C1U4-F1
#
_cell.length_a   1.000
_cell.length_b   1.000
_cell.length_c   1.000
_cell.angle_alpha   90.00
_cell.angle_beta   90.00
_cell.angle_gamma   90.00
#
_symmetry.space_group_name_H-M   'P 1'
#
loop_
_entity.id
_entity.type
_entity.pdbx_description
1 polymer ?
#
loop_
_entity_poly.entity_id
_entity_poly.type
_entity_poly.pdbx_seq_one_letter_code
_entity_poly.pdbx_strand_id
1 'polypeptide(L)' 'GYVVRITGGNDKQGFPMKQGVLTNGRVRLLLAKGDSCYRPRKAGERKRKSVRGCIVDANLSVLSLVVVKK' A
#
# COMPACT_ATOMS: atom_id res chain seq x y z
N GLY A 1 -1.14 -0.89 28.25
CA GLY A 1 -0.52 0.00 27.24
C GLY A 1 -0.68 -0.69 25.91
N TYR A 2 -1.15 0.00 24.88
CA TYR A 2 -1.65 -0.68 23.69
C TYR A 2 -0.53 -1.22 22.80
N VAL A 3 -0.70 -2.45 22.32
CA VAL A 3 0.10 -3.00 21.21
C VAL A 3 -0.72 -2.88 19.94
N VAL A 4 -0.17 -2.23 18.92
CA VAL A 4 -0.84 -2.04 17.62
C VAL A 4 -0.07 -2.69 16.49
N ARG A 5 -0.78 -3.16 15.46
CA ARG A 5 -0.23 -3.68 14.22
C ARG A 5 -0.60 -2.77 13.07
N ILE A 6 0.39 -2.40 12.26
CA ILE A 6 0.18 -1.62 11.04
C ILE A 6 -0.36 -2.53 9.94
N THR A 7 -1.50 -2.18 9.36
CA THR A 7 -2.17 -2.96 8.31
C THR A 7 -2.18 -2.25 6.96
N GLY A 8 -1.87 -0.95 6.92
CA GLY A 8 -1.73 -0.21 5.68
C GLY A 8 -1.62 1.29 5.90
N GLY A 9 -1.74 2.04 4.81
CA GLY A 9 -1.68 3.49 4.81
C GLY A 9 -1.69 4.06 3.39
N ASN A 10 -1.77 5.38 3.32
CA ASN A 10 -1.72 6.13 2.06
C ASN A 10 -0.64 7.22 2.14
N ASP A 11 0.11 7.37 1.06
CA ASP A 11 1.04 8.48 0.85
C ASP A 11 0.26 9.81 0.72
N LYS A 12 0.93 10.95 0.88
CA LYS A 12 0.38 12.31 0.76
C LYS A 12 -0.37 12.58 -0.55
N GLN A 13 -0.04 11.86 -1.63
CA GLN A 13 -0.74 11.96 -2.92
C GLN A 13 -1.78 10.85 -3.14
N GLY A 14 -2.14 10.10 -2.11
CA GLY A 14 -3.17 9.06 -2.16
C GLY A 14 -2.71 7.73 -2.73
N PHE A 15 -1.42 7.51 -2.94
CA PHE A 15 -0.92 6.21 -3.36
C PHE A 15 -0.92 5.22 -2.19
N PRO A 16 -1.59 4.06 -2.33
CA PRO A 16 -1.69 3.09 -1.24
C PRO A 16 -0.37 2.34 -1.03
N MET A 17 -0.12 1.95 0.23
CA MET A 17 0.96 1.04 0.60
C MET A 17 0.71 -0.38 0.08
N LYS A 18 1.74 -1.04 -0.44
CA LYS A 18 1.68 -2.45 -0.88
C LYS A 18 2.70 -3.31 -0.15
N GLN A 19 2.23 -4.37 0.49
CA GLN A 19 3.08 -5.38 1.11
C GLN A 19 3.93 -6.11 0.05
N GLY A 20 5.19 -6.40 0.39
CA GLY A 20 6.16 -7.01 -0.52
C GLY A 20 6.99 -6.00 -1.34
N VAL A 21 6.65 -4.70 -1.27
CA VAL A 21 7.46 -3.63 -1.87
C VAL A 21 8.34 -3.03 -0.77
N LEU A 22 9.55 -3.58 -0.61
CA LEU A 22 10.51 -3.25 0.44
C LEU A 22 11.25 -1.93 0.18
N THR A 23 10.51 -0.89 -0.15
CA THR A 23 11.05 0.45 -0.37
C THR A 23 10.37 1.44 0.55
N ASN A 24 11.07 2.51 0.89
CA ASN A 24 10.43 3.65 1.51
C ASN A 24 9.62 4.44 0.47
N GLY A 25 10.20 4.73 -0.71
CA GLY A 25 9.54 5.53 -1.75
C GLY A 25 8.42 4.81 -2.54
N ARG A 26 7.98 5.49 -3.60
CA ARG A 26 6.99 4.96 -4.56
C ARG A 26 7.69 4.24 -5.71
N VAL A 27 7.06 3.18 -6.20
CA VAL A 27 7.56 2.38 -7.32
C VAL A 27 6.44 2.11 -8.32
N ARG A 28 6.76 2.08 -9.62
CA ARG A 28 5.79 1.73 -10.68
C ARG A 28 5.86 0.24 -11.00
N LEU A 29 4.88 -0.52 -10.54
CA LEU A 29 4.78 -1.97 -10.75
C LEU A 29 3.72 -2.29 -11.79
N LEU A 30 3.94 -3.36 -12.56
CA LEU A 30 2.97 -3.92 -13.49
C LEU A 30 2.00 -4.83 -12.73
N LEU A 31 0.79 -4.34 -12.46
CA LEU A 31 -0.22 -5.06 -11.69
C LEU A 31 -1.17 -5.85 -12.59
N ALA A 32 -1.66 -6.97 -12.09
CA ALA A 32 -2.64 -7.85 -12.75
C ALA A 32 -3.90 -8.03 -11.88
N LYS A 33 -4.89 -8.76 -12.40
CA LYS A 33 -6.08 -9.14 -11.62
C LYS A 33 -5.66 -9.94 -10.38
N GLY A 34 -6.16 -9.55 -9.21
CA GLY A 34 -5.82 -10.17 -7.92
C GLY A 34 -4.77 -9.40 -7.12
N ASP A 35 -4.03 -8.49 -7.76
CA ASP A 35 -3.14 -7.59 -7.03
C ASP A 35 -3.92 -6.56 -6.22
N SER A 36 -3.51 -6.38 -4.96
CA SER A 36 -3.86 -5.19 -4.20
C SER A 36 -3.44 -3.92 -4.96
N CYS A 37 -4.21 -2.84 -4.77
CA CYS A 37 -4.04 -1.52 -5.40
C CYS A 37 -4.45 -1.44 -6.89
N TYR A 38 -5.04 -2.50 -7.46
CA TYR A 38 -5.54 -2.48 -8.84
C TYR A 38 -6.92 -3.16 -8.99
N ARG A 39 -7.80 -2.50 -9.74
CA ARG A 39 -9.09 -3.04 -10.18
C ARG A 39 -9.10 -3.04 -11.72
N PRO A 40 -8.96 -4.21 -12.37
CA PRO A 40 -8.98 -4.30 -13.84
C PRO A 40 -10.36 -3.95 -14.39
N ARG A 41 -10.42 -3.38 -15.60
CA ARG A 41 -11.67 -3.05 -16.30
C ARG A 41 -11.98 -4.02 -17.43
N LYS A 42 -10.96 -4.67 -17.99
CA LYS A 42 -11.09 -5.72 -19.00
C LYS A 42 -10.43 -7.02 -18.56
N ALA A 43 -10.88 -8.15 -19.09
CA ALA A 43 -10.24 -9.44 -18.87
C ALA A 43 -8.82 -9.41 -19.46
N GLY A 44 -7.85 -9.97 -18.72
CA GLY A 44 -6.44 -9.98 -19.12
C GLY A 44 -5.69 -8.64 -19.01
N GLU A 45 -6.36 -7.56 -18.59
CA GLU A 45 -5.72 -6.25 -18.46
C GLU A 45 -4.63 -6.26 -17.38
N ARG A 46 -3.43 -5.79 -17.76
CA ARG A 46 -2.35 -5.46 -16.83
C ARG A 46 -2.01 -3.99 -16.97
N LYS A 47 -1.72 -3.31 -15.86
CA LYS A 47 -1.42 -1.87 -15.88
C LYS A 47 -0.29 -1.52 -14.95
N ARG A 48 0.65 -0.69 -15.44
CA ARG A 48 1.69 -0.09 -14.59
C ARG A 48 1.09 1.03 -13.74
N LYS A 49 1.06 0.84 -12.42
CA LYS A 49 0.61 1.84 -11.45
C LYS A 49 1.69 2.13 -10.41
N SER A 50 1.71 3.36 -9.92
CA SER A 50 2.54 3.75 -8.78
C SER A 50 1.91 3.25 -7.49
N VAL A 51 2.72 2.63 -6.63
CA VAL A 51 2.33 2.20 -5.28
C VAL A 51 3.39 2.67 -4.29
N ARG A 52 3.00 2.91 -3.04
CA ARG A 52 3.92 3.21 -1.94
C ARG A 52 4.45 1.89 -1.38
N GLY A 53 5.73 1.85 -1.01
CA GLY A 53 6.29 0.67 -0.37
C GLY A 53 5.76 0.45 1.06
N CYS A 54 6.13 -0.68 1.68
CA CYS A 54 5.60 -1.08 2.98
C CYS A 54 6.35 -0.47 4.17
N ILE A 55 7.43 0.28 3.94
CA ILE A 55 8.20 0.93 5.00
C ILE A 55 7.53 2.27 5.35
N VAL A 56 7.32 2.49 6.65
CA VAL A 56 6.65 3.70 7.18
C VAL A 56 7.64 4.87 7.21
N ASP A 57 7.14 6.04 6.84
CA ASP A 57 7.92 7.26 6.70
C ASP A 57 7.05 8.51 6.88
N ALA A 58 7.69 9.66 7.14
CA ALA A 58 7.02 10.93 7.42
C ALA A 58 6.17 11.46 6.24
N ASN A 59 6.38 10.94 5.03
CA ASN A 59 5.61 11.32 3.84
C ASN A 59 4.22 10.67 3.74
N LEU A 60 3.84 9.80 4.69
CA LEU A 60 2.51 9.20 4.74
C LEU A 60 1.49 10.19 5.31
N SER A 61 0.31 10.26 4.68
CA SER A 61 -0.79 11.11 5.17
C SER A 61 -1.74 10.37 6.11
N VAL A 62 -1.91 9.06 5.93
CA VAL A 62 -2.83 8.24 6.74
C VAL A 62 -2.21 6.88 7.01
N LEU A 63 -2.36 6.38 8.23
CA LEU A 63 -2.01 5.02 8.64
C LEU A 63 -3.25 4.26 9.12
N SER A 64 -3.34 3.00 8.74
CA SER A 64 -4.36 2.05 9.20
C SER A 64 -3.71 1.09 10.21
N LEU A 65 -4.28 1.04 11.41
CA LEU A 65 -3.77 0.30 12.55
C LEU A 65 -4.85 -0.63 13.12
N VAL A 66 -4.44 -1.75 13.70
CA VAL A 66 -5.30 -2.67 14.45
C VAL A 66 -4.73 -2.86 15.85
N VAL A 67 -5.57 -2.72 16.89
CA VAL A 67 -5.18 -2.96 18.29
C VAL A 67 -5.11 -4.47 18.54
N VAL A 68 -3.97 -4.94 19.02
CA VAL A 68 -3.69 -6.36 19.31
C VAL A 68 -3.81 -6.66 20.81
N LYS A 69 -3.35 -5.74 21.67
CA LYS A 69 -3.45 -5.86 23.14
C LYS A 69 -3.77 -4.49 23.75
N LYS A 70 -4.49 -4.49 24.87
CA LYS A 70 -4.80 -3.30 25.68
C LYS A 70 -3.67 -3.01 26.68
#